data_AF-A0AAQ1L928-F1
#
_entry.id   AF-A0AAQ1L928-F1
#
_cell.length_a   1.000
_cell.length_b   1.000
_cell.length_c   1.000
_cell.angle_alpha   90.00
_cell.angle_beta   90.00
_cell.angle_gamma   90.00
#
_symmetry.space_group_name_H-M   'P 1'
#
loop_
_entity.id
_entity.type
_entity.pdbx_description
1 polymer ?
#
loop_
_entity_poly.entity_id
_entity_poly.type
_entity_poly.pdbx_seq_one_letter_code
_entity_poly.pdbx_strand_id
1 'polypeptide(L)' 'MGKYTEQAKLAAVKEYCAGKAGLRDVAHRHDVDFSCLRQWVAAYQ' A
#
# COMPACT_ATOMS: atom_id res chain seq x y z
N MET A 1 -16.18 0.01 -9.83
CA MET A 1 -14.79 0.47 -10.03
C MET A 1 -14.08 0.48 -8.70
N GLY A 2 -12.90 -0.14 -8.61
CA GLY A 2 -12.11 -0.17 -7.38
C GLY A 2 -11.75 1.24 -6.93
N LYS A 3 -11.93 1.53 -5.64
CA LYS A 3 -11.53 2.81 -5.01
C LYS A 3 -10.06 3.17 -5.27
N TYR A 4 -9.23 2.20 -5.60
CA TYR A 4 -7.79 2.35 -5.84
C TYR A 4 -7.41 1.69 -7.16
N THR A 5 -6.59 2.39 -7.94
CA THR A 5 -5.99 1.83 -9.16
C THR A 5 -4.97 0.76 -8.79
N GLU A 6 -4.75 -0.22 -9.68
CA GLU A 6 -3.71 -1.24 -9.47
C GLU A 6 -2.32 -0.63 -9.34
N GLN A 7 -2.04 0.48 -10.05
CA GLN A 7 -0.81 1.24 -9.88
C GLN A 7 -0.64 1.79 -8.46
N ALA A 8 -1.69 2.35 -7.85
CA ALA A 8 -1.62 2.85 -6.48
C ALA A 8 -1.34 1.70 -5.49
N LYS A 9 -2.00 0.55 -5.67
CA LYS A 9 -1.73 -0.65 -4.86
C LYS A 9 -0.28 -1.10 -4.96
N LEU A 10 0.21 -1.24 -6.19
CA LEU A 10 1.57 -1.71 -6.46
C LEU A 10 2.63 -0.73 -5.96
N ALA A 11 2.40 0.58 -6.12
CA ALA A 11 3.30 1.60 -5.61
C ALA A 11 3.41 1.53 -4.08
N ALA A 12 2.27 1.45 -3.38
CA ALA A 12 2.23 1.38 -1.93
C ALA A 12 2.88 0.08 -1.39
N VAL A 13 2.58 -1.08 -1.97
CA VAL A 13 3.21 -2.36 -1.56
C VAL A 13 4.71 -2.34 -1.81
N LYS A 14 5.16 -1.82 -2.95
CA LYS A 14 6.61 -1.70 -3.26
C LYS A 14 7.33 -0.73 -2.33
N GLU A 15 6.73 0.41 -1.99
CA GLU A 15 7.33 1.37 -1.07
C GLU A 15 7.46 0.80 0.34
N TYR A 16 6.42 0.09 0.81
CA TYR A 16 6.49 -0.66 2.07
C TYR A 16 7.57 -1.75 2.03
N CYS A 17 7.62 -2.54 0.95
CA CYS A 17 8.60 -3.62 0.79
C CYS A 17 10.05 -3.10 0.66
N ALA A 18 10.23 -1.85 0.20
CA ALA A 18 11.52 -1.18 0.16
C ALA A 18 12.05 -0.80 1.56
N GLY A 19 11.26 -0.96 2.62
CA GLY A 19 11.67 -0.68 4.01
C GLY A 19 11.86 0.81 4.32
N LYS A 20 11.40 1.70 3.44
CA LYS A 20 11.61 3.16 3.55
C LYS A 20 10.68 3.83 4.55
N ALA A 21 9.54 3.21 4.86
CA ALA A 21 8.49 3.78 5.69
C ALA A 21 7.57 2.68 6.25
N GLY A 22 6.92 2.95 7.38
CA GLY A 22 5.93 2.03 7.95
C GLY A 22 4.62 2.02 7.16
N LEU A 23 3.78 0.99 7.39
CA LEU A 23 2.48 0.85 6.72
C LEU A 23 1.61 2.12 6.81
N ARG A 24 1.62 2.85 7.94
CA ARG A 24 0.82 4.09 8.10
C ARG A 24 1.35 5.24 7.24
N ASP A 25 2.65 5.43 7.21
CA ASP A 25 3.30 6.47 6.41
C ASP A 25 3.08 6.23 4.91
N VAL A 26 3.26 4.98 4.47
CA VAL A 26 3.02 4.58 3.08
C VAL A 26 1.55 4.75 2.71
N ALA A 27 0.64 4.32 3.59
CA ALA A 27 -0.80 4.51 3.40
C ALA A 27 -1.16 6.00 3.20
N HIS A 28 -0.64 6.88 4.05
CA HIS A 28 -0.91 8.31 3.97
C HIS A 28 -0.31 8.96 2.72
N ARG A 29 0.91 8.58 2.31
CA ARG A 29 1.55 9.10 1.08
C ARG A 29 0.80 8.73 -0.19
N HIS A 30 0.25 7.52 -0.22
CA HIS A 30 -0.47 7.01 -1.38
C HIS A 30 -1.98 7.27 -1.31
N ASP A 31 -2.46 7.99 -0.29
CA ASP A 31 -3.88 8.23 -0.01
C ASP A 31 -4.72 6.94 -0.03
N VAL A 32 -4.14 5.86 0.52
CA VAL A 32 -4.77 4.55 0.61
C VAL A 32 -5.07 4.19 2.05
N ASP A 33 -6.16 3.47 2.26
CA ASP A 33 -6.47 2.92 3.58
C ASP A 33 -5.36 1.99 4.08
N PHE A 34 -4.84 2.26 5.27
CA PHE A 34 -3.88 1.39 5.97
C PHE A 34 -4.35 -0.07 6.04
N SER A 35 -5.64 -0.29 6.28
CA SER A 35 -6.25 -1.61 6.34
C SER A 35 -6.16 -2.34 4.99
N CYS A 36 -6.38 -1.61 3.89
CA CYS A 36 -6.24 -2.15 2.54
C CYS A 36 -4.78 -2.44 2.20
N LEU A 37 -3.87 -1.52 2.52
CA LEU A 37 -2.43 -1.72 2.29
C LEU A 37 -1.91 -2.95 3.03
N ARG A 38 -2.32 -3.14 4.29
CA ARG A 38 -1.98 -4.34 5.07
C ARG A 38 -2.44 -5.63 4.39
N GLN A 39 -3.67 -5.65 3.85
CA GLN A 39 -4.18 -6.79 3.08
C GLN A 39 -3.39 -7.02 1.79
N TRP A 40 -3.02 -5.96 1.06
CA TRP A 40 -2.26 -6.11 -0.18
C TRP A 40 -0.86 -6.63 0.08
N VAL A 41 -0.19 -6.15 1.13
CA VAL A 41 1.11 -6.66 1.56
C VAL A 41 0.99 -8.13 1.96
N ALA A 42 -0.03 -8.50 2.74
CA ALA A 42 -0.25 -9.88 3.17
C ALA A 42 -0.62 -10.84 2.02
N ALA A 43 -1.24 -10.33 0.94
CA ALA A 43 -1.54 -11.10 -0.25
C ALA A 43 -0.37 -11.15 -1.25
N TYR A 44 0.60 -10.25 -1.12
CA TYR A 44 1.80 -10.21 -1.94
C TYR A 44 2.91 -11.14 -1.41
N GLN A 45 2.90 -11.40 -0.10
CA GLN A 45 3.77 -12.33 0.58
C GLN A 45 3.26 -13.77 0.46
#